data_AF-A0A7K5BIW0-F1
#
_entry.id   AF-A0A7K5BIW0-F1
#
_cell.length_a   1.000
_cell.length_b   1.000
_cell.length_c   1.000
_cell.angle_alpha   90.00
_cell.angle_beta   90.00
_cell.angle_gamma   90.00
#
_symmetry.space_group_name_H-M   'P 1'
#
loop_
_entity.id
_entity.type
_entity.pdbx_description
1 polymer ?
#
loop_
_entity_poly.entity_id
_entity_poly.type
_entity_poly.pdbx_seq_one_letter_code
_entity_poly.pdbx_strand_id
1 'polypeptide(L)' 'ETREFSQDGECFECHPECERIEGGVTCNGSGADTCTRCAHYRDGPHCV' A
#
# COMPACT_ATOMS: atom_id res chain seq x y z
N GLU A 1 -0.44 12.08 -6.25
CA GLU A 1 0.51 12.02 -5.12
C GLU A 1 0.71 10.56 -4.78
N THR A 2 1.97 10.14 -4.72
CA THR A 2 2.36 8.77 -4.42
C THR A 2 2.07 8.45 -2.97
N ARG A 3 1.57 7.24 -2.70
CA ARG A 3 1.37 6.76 -1.33
C ARG A 3 2.67 6.18 -0.84
N GLU A 4 3.05 6.50 0.40
CA GLU A 4 4.30 6.06 0.96
C GLU A 4 4.10 5.51 2.38
N PHE A 5 5.01 4.64 2.80
CA PHE A 5 5.15 4.20 4.18
C PHE A 5 6.57 4.50 4.66
N SER A 6 6.75 4.69 5.97
CA SER A 6 8.08 4.89 6.54
C SER A 6 8.67 3.59 7.05
N GLN A 7 9.94 3.36 6.73
CA GLN A 7 10.75 2.28 7.29
C GLN A 7 12.13 2.84 7.58
N ASP A 8 12.59 2.68 8.82
CA ASP A 8 13.90 3.18 9.28
C ASP A 8 14.16 4.69 9.07
N GLY A 9 13.10 5.49 9.06
CA GLY A 9 13.18 6.95 8.88
C GLY A 9 13.22 7.40 7.42
N GLU A 10 13.16 6.46 6.47
CA GLU A 10 13.05 6.73 5.04
C GLU A 10 11.63 6.45 4.54
N CYS A 11 11.21 7.16 3.49
CA CYS A 11 9.93 6.95 2.83
C CYS A 11 10.09 6.00 1.64
N PHE A 12 9.19 5.04 1.54
CA PHE A 12 9.14 4.08 0.45
C PHE A 12 7.75 4.06 -0.17
N GLU A 13 7.69 3.89 -1.49
CA GLU A 13 6.43 3.85 -2.22
C GLU A 13 5.64 2.58 -1.91
N CYS A 14 4.33 2.74 -1.73
CA CYS A 14 3.39 1.62 -1.68
C CYS A 14 3.26 0.95 -3.04
N HIS A 15 2.78 -0.29 -3.05
CA HIS A 15 2.36 -0.95 -4.29
C HIS A 15 1.24 -0.15 -5.00
N PRO A 16 1.23 -0.04 -6.34
CA PRO A 16 0.21 0.71 -7.08
C PRO A 16 -1.21 0.20 -6.85
N GLU A 17 -1.36 -1.07 -6.50
CA GLU A 17 -2.64 -1.70 -6.18
C GLU A 17 -3.19 -1.39 -4.78
N CYS A 18 -2.50 -0.59 -3.96
CA CYS A 18 -3.03 -0.17 -2.66
C CYS A 18 -4.01 1.01 -2.82
N GLU A 19 -5.24 0.91 -2.31
CA GLU A 19 -6.30 1.95 -2.40
C GLU A 19 -5.97 3.21 -1.59
N ARG A 20 -6.44 4.41 -1.99
CA ARG A 20 -6.08 5.68 -1.33
C ARG A 20 -6.97 5.81 -0.12
N ILE A 21 -6.35 5.91 1.05
CA ILE A 21 -7.08 6.07 2.29
C ILE A 21 -6.84 7.49 2.78
N GLU A 22 -7.87 8.32 2.68
CA GLU A 22 -7.83 9.69 3.21
C GLU A 22 -7.76 9.65 4.74
N GLY A 23 -6.75 10.31 5.32
CA GLY A 23 -6.55 10.35 6.77
C GLY A 23 -6.05 9.05 7.41
N GLY A 24 -5.56 8.07 6.63
CA GLY A 24 -5.10 6.78 7.14
C GLY A 24 -3.90 6.19 6.39
N VAL A 25 -3.35 5.11 6.96
CA VAL A 25 -2.20 4.40 6.40
C VAL A 25 -2.62 3.50 5.24
N THR A 26 -1.90 3.62 4.13
CA THR A 26 -2.27 2.99 2.85
C THR A 26 -1.64 1.63 2.63
N CYS A 27 -0.39 1.47 3.08
CA CYS A 27 0.36 0.24 3.07
C CYS A 27 1.33 0.22 4.26
N ASN A 28 1.83 -0.96 4.62
CA ASN A 28 2.90 -1.12 5.62
C ASN A 28 4.18 -1.70 4.99
N GLY A 29 4.28 -1.63 3.66
CA GLY A 29 5.32 -2.24 2.85
C GLY A 29 5.14 -1.87 1.37
N SER A 30 6.15 -2.16 0.57
CA SER A 30 6.13 -1.93 -0.89
C SER A 30 5.44 -3.05 -1.67
N GLY A 31 5.16 -4.19 -1.02
CA GLY A 31 4.55 -5.36 -1.64
C GLY A 31 3.02 -5.27 -1.77
N ALA A 32 2.46 -5.92 -2.78
CA ALA A 32 1.02 -5.99 -3.04
C ALA A 32 0.22 -6.67 -1.93
N ASP A 33 0.87 -7.46 -1.07
CA ASP A 33 0.31 -8.14 0.10
C ASP A 33 0.28 -7.27 1.37
N THR A 34 0.94 -6.11 1.32
CA THR A 34 1.09 -5.20 2.46
C THR A 34 0.15 -3.99 2.40
N CYS A 35 -0.75 -3.96 1.41
CA CYS A 35 -1.79 -2.96 1.30
C CYS A 35 -2.80 -3.11 2.44
N THR A 36 -3.22 -1.99 3.04
CA THR A 36 -4.34 -1.98 3.99
C THR A 36 -5.66 -2.36 3.29
N ARG A 37 -5.82 -1.92 2.04
CA ARG A 37 -6.94 -2.24 1.16
C ARG A 37 -6.49 -2.23 -0.31
N CYS A 38 -7.03 -3.14 -1.13
CA CYS A 38 -6.74 -3.19 -2.56
C CYS A 38 -7.59 -2.17 -3.33
N ALA A 39 -7.00 -1.49 -4.31
CA ALA A 39 -7.67 -0.53 -5.19
C ALA A 39 -8.61 -1.22 -6.20
N HIS A 40 -8.23 -2.41 -6.69
CA HIS A 40 -8.98 -3.15 -7.68
C HIS A 40 -9.46 -4.51 -7.14
N TYR A 41 -8.67 -5.58 -7.30
CA TYR A 41 -9.04 -6.93 -6.90
C TYR A 41 -8.02 -7.53 -5.93
N ARG A 42 -8.39 -8.65 -5.30
CA ARG A 42 -7.53 -9.39 -4.39
C ARG A 42 -7.48 -10.85 -4.83
N ASP A 43 -6.28 -11.33 -5.13
CA ASP A 43 -5.99 -12.73 -5.43
C ASP A 43 -5.18 -13.33 -4.27
N GLY A 44 -5.88 -14.05 -3.38
CA GLY A 44 -5.27 -14.55 -2.16
C GLY A 44 -4.68 -13.44 -1.28
N PRO A 45 -3.39 -13.47 -0.92
CA PRO A 45 -2.78 -12.41 -0.12
C PRO A 45 -2.45 -11.15 -0.93
N HIS A 46 -2.37 -11.22 -2.26
CA HIS A 46 -1.88 -10.13 -3.10
C HIS A 46 -3.01 -9.29 -3.70
N CYS A 47 -2.85 -7.96 -3.71
CA CYS A 47 -3.70 -7.05 -4.50
C CYS A 47 -3.26 -7.04 -5.97
N VAL A 48 -4.24 -7.08 -6.89
CA VAL A 48 -4.03 -7.13 -8.35
C VAL A 48 -5.02 -6.26 -9.10
#